data_AF-A0A7Z9M4E4-F1
#
_entry.id   AF-A0A7Z9M4E4-F1
#
_cell.length_a   1.000
_cell.length_b   1.000
_cell.length_c   1.000
_cell.angle_alpha   90.00
_cell.angle_beta   90.00
_cell.angle_gamma   90.00
#
_symmetry.space_group_name_H-M   'P 1'
#
loop_
_entity.id
_entity.type
_entity.pdbx_description
1 polymer ?
#
loop_
_entity_poly.entity_id
_entity_poly.type
_entity_poly.pdbx_seq_one_letter_code
_entity_poly.pdbx_strand_id
1 'polypeptide(L)' 'AADLIVLGMEGAIQAKRVTYDFHRLMDGATKLKCSEFGHEIVSNMA' A
#
# COMPACT_ATOMS: atom_id res chain seq x y z
N ALA A 1 7.74 16.27 1.39
CA ALA A 1 6.38 15.85 0.95
C ALA A 1 6.45 14.64 0.04
N ALA A 2 7.19 14.71 -1.07
CA ALA A 2 7.43 13.56 -1.94
C ALA A 2 8.02 12.34 -1.18
N ASP A 3 9.00 12.58 -0.30
CA ASP A 3 9.63 11.50 0.47
C ASP A 3 8.64 10.74 1.37
N LEU A 4 7.69 11.45 2.00
CA LEU A 4 6.66 10.84 2.84
C LEU A 4 5.68 10.00 2.01
N ILE A 5 5.37 10.43 0.78
CA ILE A 5 4.51 9.65 -0.14
C ILE A 5 5.21 8.37 -0.57
N VAL A 6 6.51 8.45 -0.89
CA VAL A 6 7.32 7.28 -1.23
C VAL A 6 7.37 6.31 -0.04
N LEU A 7 7.68 6.81 1.16
CA LEU A 7 7.70 6.02 2.40
C LEU A 7 6.37 5.31 2.64
N GLY A 8 5.25 6.04 2.57
CA GLY A 8 3.93 5.47 2.79
C GLY A 8 3.55 4.39 1.78
N MET A 9 3.93 4.60 0.51
CA MET A 9 3.71 3.60 -0.55
C MET A 9 4.58 2.35 -0.35
N GLU A 10 5.85 2.52 0.00
CA GLU A 10 6.75 1.41 0.32
C GLU A 10 6.23 0.59 1.51
N GLY A 11 5.78 1.24 2.58
CA GLY A 11 5.20 0.58 3.75
C GLY A 11 3.95 -0.24 3.42
N ALA A 12 3.02 0.33 2.66
CA ALA A 12 1.81 -0.38 2.23
C ALA A 12 2.12 -1.63 1.37
N ILE A 13 3.10 -1.52 0.46
CA ILE A 13 3.55 -2.64 -0.39
C ILE A 13 4.26 -3.70 0.44
N GLN A 14 5.15 -3.32 1.36
CA GLN A 14 5.87 -4.25 2.25
C GLN A 14 4.92 -5.01 3.18
N ALA A 15 3.87 -4.35 3.67
CA ALA A 15 2.80 -4.96 4.45
C ALA A 15 1.91 -5.92 3.61
N LYS A 16 2.14 -6.00 2.29
CA LYS A 16 1.33 -6.74 1.31
C LYS A 16 -0.15 -6.34 1.33
N ARG A 17 -0.45 -5.08 1.65
CA ARG A 17 -1.81 -4.52 1.69
C ARG A 17 -1.98 -3.61 0.49
N VAL A 18 -2.49 -4.16 -0.60
CA VAL A 18 -2.35 -3.57 -1.94
C VAL A 18 -3.61 -3.72 -2.78
N THR A 19 -3.75 -2.92 -3.83
CA THR A 19 -4.84 -3.08 -4.81
C THR A 19 -4.65 -4.33 -5.67
N TYR A 20 -5.69 -4.65 -6.46
CA TYR A 20 -5.73 -5.85 -7.31
C TYR A 20 -4.50 -6.01 -8.23
N ASP A 21 -3.92 -4.91 -8.72
CA ASP A 21 -2.79 -4.95 -9.65
C ASP A 21 -1.53 -5.58 -9.06
N PHE A 22 -1.25 -5.31 -7.79
CA PHE A 22 -0.15 -5.93 -7.07
C PHE A 22 -0.56 -7.28 -6.49
N HIS A 23 -1.78 -7.38 -5.93
CA HIS A 23 -2.27 -8.59 -5.30
C HIS A 23 -2.19 -9.81 -6.23
N ARG A 24 -2.51 -9.66 -7.52
CA ARG A 24 -2.43 -10.78 -8.48
C ARG A 24 -1.01 -11.30 -8.74
N LEU A 25 0.02 -10.55 -8.30
CA LEU A 25 1.43 -10.88 -8.45
C LEU A 25 2.10 -11.23 -7.10
N MET A 26 1.36 -11.18 -5.99
CA MET A 26 1.90 -11.32 -4.64
C MET A 26 1.16 -12.41 -3.86
N ASP A 27 1.90 -13.45 -3.45
CA ASP A 27 1.32 -14.50 -2.61
C ASP A 27 1.11 -14.02 -1.16
N GLY A 28 -0.05 -14.38 -0.61
CA GLY A 28 -0.50 -13.99 0.72
C GLY A 28 -0.78 -12.49 0.91
N ALA A 29 -0.99 -11.73 -0.18
CA ALA A 29 -1.35 -10.32 -0.08
C ALA A 29 -2.82 -10.11 0.31
N THR A 30 -3.12 -9.00 0.99
CA THR A 30 -4.48 -8.55 1.26
C THR A 30 -4.91 -7.58 0.15
N LYS A 31 -5.97 -7.94 -0.59
CA LYS A 31 -6.54 -7.06 -1.63
C LYS A 31 -7.37 -5.94 -1.00
N LEU A 32 -7.00 -4.69 -1.28
CA LEU A 32 -7.69 -3.48 -0.85
C LEU A 32 -8.43 -2.80 -2.01
N LYS A 33 -9.46 -2.00 -1.69
CA LYS A 33 -10.05 -1.00 -2.59
C LYS A 33 -9.12 0.22 -2.71
N CYS A 34 -9.35 1.04 -3.74
CA CYS A 34 -8.54 2.25 -3.99
C CYS A 34 -8.49 3.19 -2.77
N SER A 35 -9.65 3.48 -2.16
CA SER A 35 -9.70 4.33 -0.97
C SER A 35 -9.00 3.71 0.24
N GLU A 36 -9.15 2.40 0.45
CA GLU A 36 -8.48 1.68 1.55
C GLU A 36 -6.96 1.68 1.37
N PHE A 37 -6.47 1.50 0.15
CA PHE A 37 -5.04 1.61 -0.16
C PHE A 37 -4.51 3.03 0.08
N GLY A 38 -5.30 4.06 -0.24
CA GLY A 38 -4.96 5.44 0.11
C GLY A 38 -4.82 5.66 1.62
N HIS A 39 -5.72 5.09 2.43
CA HIS A 39 -5.62 5.14 3.89
C HIS A 39 -4.38 4.39 4.40
N GLU A 40 -4.07 3.24 3.82
CA GLU A 40 -2.88 2.45 4.14
C GLU A 40 -1.59 3.24 3.84
N ILE A 41 -1.52 3.93 2.69
CA ILE A 41 -0.39 4.79 2.36
C ILE A 41 -0.22 5.89 3.41
N VAL A 42 -1.32 6.58 3.77
CA VAL A 42 -1.29 7.65 4.80
C VAL A 42 -0.86 7.12 6.16
N SER A 43 -1.30 5.92 6.57
CA SER A 43 -0.90 5.34 7.86
C SER A 43 0.58 4.97 7.93
N ASN A 44 1.25 4.80 6.78
CA ASN A 44 2.67 4.46 6.68
C ASN A 44 3.56 5.69 6.39
N MET A 45 3.03 6.91 6.34
CA MET A 45 3.82 8.14 6.13
C MET A 45 4.55 8.65 7.40
N ALA A 46 4.59 7.88 8.48
CA ALA A 46 5.06 8.32 9.81
C ALA A 46 6.43 7.73 10.20
#